data_AF-A0A926NRW9-F1
#
_entry.id   AF-A0A926NRW9-F1
#
_cell.length_a   1.000
_cell.length_b   1.000
_cell.length_c   1.000
_cell.angle_alpha   90.00
_cell.angle_beta   90.00
_cell.angle_gamma   90.00
#
_symmetry.space_group_name_H-M   'P 1'
#
loop_
_entity.id
_entity.type
_entity.pdbx_description
1 polymer ?
#
loop_
_entity_poly.entity_id
_entity_poly.type
_entity_poly.pdbx_seq_one_letter_code
_entity_poly.pdbx_strand_id
1 'polypeptide(L)'
;MSGRGFLLGAAAAAAGLMLVPGVAAAVARAGRPVMRAAMKTGATAYDEFRKAGAEAYEHFEDMAAEVRAEMSGTPEEAATAEDTAHAAPDAAPGPDRA
;
A
#
# COMPACT_ATOMS: atom_id res chain seq x y z
N MET A 1 14.64 -35.60 18.37
CA MET A 1 14.19 -34.48 19.22
C MET A 1 13.35 -33.54 18.38
N SER A 2 12.11 -33.25 18.76
CA SER A 2 11.25 -32.31 18.04
C SER A 2 11.77 -30.88 18.21
N GLY A 3 11.77 -30.05 17.16
CA GLY A 3 12.32 -28.69 17.19
C GLY A 3 11.76 -27.79 18.32
N ARG A 4 10.50 -28.00 18.72
CA ARG A 4 9.91 -27.34 19.90
C ARG A 4 10.62 -27.65 21.20
N GLY A 5 11.02 -28.91 21.43
CA GLY A 5 11.74 -29.32 22.64
C GLY A 5 13.13 -28.68 22.72
N PHE A 6 13.80 -28.55 21.58
CA PHE A 6 15.07 -27.83 21.51
C PHE A 6 14.90 -26.34 21.83
N LEU A 7 13.89 -25.67 21.24
CA LEU A 7 13.63 -24.26 21.50
C LEU A 7 13.27 -23.99 22.96
N LEU A 8 12.41 -24.82 23.56
CA LEU A 8 12.05 -24.71 24.97
C LEU A 8 13.27 -24.93 25.88
N GLY A 9 14.11 -25.92 25.58
CA GLY A 9 15.34 -26.18 26.30
C GLY A 9 16.33 -25.01 26.21
N ALA A 10 16.53 -24.46 25.01
CA ALA A 10 17.40 -23.31 24.79
C ALA A 10 16.89 -22.05 25.51
N ALA A 11 15.58 -21.80 25.49
CA ALA A 11 14.96 -20.69 26.19
C ALA A 11 15.12 -20.83 27.72
N ALA A 12 14.88 -22.02 28.26
CA ALA A 12 15.07 -22.29 29.69
C ALA A 12 16.54 -22.12 30.12
N ALA A 13 17.48 -22.60 29.31
CA ALA A 13 18.91 -22.42 29.58
C ALA A 13 19.33 -20.94 29.54
N ALA A 14 18.87 -20.19 28.55
CA ALA A 14 19.12 -18.75 28.47
C ALA A 14 18.53 -17.98 29.66
N ALA A 15 17.30 -18.32 30.06
CA ALA A 15 16.66 -17.72 31.23
C ALA A 15 17.43 -18.04 32.52
N GLY A 16 17.87 -19.28 32.71
CA GLY A 16 18.70 -19.67 33.84
C GLY A 16 20.03 -18.91 33.88
N LEU A 17 20.68 -18.74 32.73
CA LEU A 17 21.93 -17.98 32.62
C LEU A 17 21.76 -16.49 32.98
N MET A 18 20.60 -15.91 32.68
CA MET A 18 20.29 -14.52 33.03
C MET A 18 20.13 -14.28 34.55
N LEU A 19 19.86 -15.33 35.34
CA LEU A 19 19.76 -15.21 36.80
C LEU A 19 21.13 -15.05 37.48
N VAL A 20 22.22 -15.34 36.77
CA VAL A 20 23.58 -15.17 37.29
C VAL A 20 23.88 -13.66 37.42
N PRO A 21 24.22 -13.17 38.64
CA PRO A 21 24.51 -11.75 38.84
C PRO A 21 25.61 -11.26 37.89
N GLY A 22 25.35 -10.14 37.21
CA GLY A 22 26.29 -9.52 36.28
C GLY A 22 26.26 -10.07 34.84
N VAL A 23 25.64 -11.22 34.58
CA VAL A 23 25.55 -11.77 33.22
C VAL A 23 24.64 -10.93 32.33
N ALA A 24 23.48 -10.49 32.82
CA ALA A 24 22.62 -9.57 32.08
C ALA A 24 23.36 -8.27 31.71
N ALA A 25 24.14 -7.70 32.64
CA ALA A 25 24.94 -6.50 32.39
C ALA A 25 26.07 -6.77 31.37
N ALA A 26 26.71 -7.95 31.44
CA ALA A 26 27.74 -8.36 30.49
C ALA A 26 27.19 -8.56 29.07
N VAL A 27 26.00 -9.15 28.93
CA VAL A 27 25.30 -9.28 27.65
C VAL A 27 24.86 -7.91 27.15
N ALA A 28 24.31 -7.05 28.01
CA ALA A 28 23.91 -5.71 27.63
C ALA A 28 25.09 -4.87 27.11
N ARG A 29 26.26 -4.91 27.77
CA ARG A 29 27.45 -4.18 27.28
C ARG A 29 27.96 -4.72 25.94
N ALA A 30 27.93 -6.04 25.76
CA ALA A 30 28.43 -6.69 24.55
C ALA A 30 27.46 -6.55 23.36
N GLY A 31 26.16 -6.55 23.64
CA GLY A 31 25.11 -6.41 22.63
C GLY A 31 24.81 -4.97 22.24
N ARG A 32 25.19 -3.97 23.05
CA ARG A 32 24.97 -2.55 22.77
C ARG A 32 25.42 -2.08 21.37
N PRO A 33 26.61 -2.42 20.85
CA PRO A 33 27.00 -2.05 19.49
C PRO A 33 26.12 -2.70 18.43
N VAL A 34 25.77 -3.98 18.62
CA VAL A 34 24.89 -4.73 17.69
C VAL A 34 23.49 -4.11 17.67
N MET A 35 22.92 -3.83 18.85
CA MET A 35 21.62 -3.17 18.98
C MET A 35 21.64 -1.79 18.33
N ARG A 36 22.71 -1.00 18.55
CA ARG A 36 22.85 0.32 17.90
C ARG A 36 22.92 0.21 16.38
N ALA A 37 23.68 -0.75 15.86
CA ALA A 37 23.76 -0.99 14.43
C ALA A 37 22.39 -1.38 13.87
N ALA A 38 21.71 -2.35 14.50
CA ALA A 38 20.39 -2.81 14.11
C ALA A 38 19.34 -1.69 14.13
N MET A 39 19.35 -0.84 15.17
CA MET A 39 18.44 0.31 15.25
C MET A 39 18.71 1.33 14.15
N LYS A 40 19.99 1.63 13.88
CA LYS A 40 20.35 2.57 12.81
C LYS A 40 19.96 2.04 11.44
N THR A 41 20.30 0.79 11.13
CA THR A 41 19.93 0.16 9.86
C THR A 41 18.43 -0.01 9.73
N GLY A 42 17.75 -0.37 10.82
CA GLY A 42 16.30 -0.53 10.86
C GLY A 42 15.56 0.78 10.62
N ALA A 43 16.02 1.88 11.24
CA ALA A 43 15.46 3.21 11.00
C ALA A 43 15.57 3.61 9.53
N THR A 44 16.76 3.49 8.94
CA THR A 44 16.96 3.80 7.51
C THR A 44 16.11 2.91 6.60
N ALA A 45 16.06 1.60 6.87
CA ALA A 45 15.23 0.68 6.09
C ALA A 45 13.72 1.00 6.20
N TYR A 46 13.27 1.44 7.38
CA TYR A 46 11.89 1.87 7.59
C TYR A 46 11.55 3.15 6.81
N ASP A 47 12.45 4.13 6.80
CA ASP A 47 12.24 5.38 6.08
C ASP A 47 12.14 5.14 4.56
N GLU A 48 13.03 4.31 4.00
CA GLU A 48 12.98 3.92 2.58
C GLU A 48 11.71 3.12 2.26
N PHE A 49 11.33 2.18 3.13
CA PHE A 49 10.09 1.43 2.98
C PHE A 49 8.87 2.34 3.00
N ARG A 50 8.81 3.29 3.94
CA ARG A 50 7.72 4.27 4.05
C ARG A 50 7.64 5.12 2.78
N LYS A 51 8.78 5.57 2.27
CA LYS A 51 8.85 6.38 1.04
C LYS A 51 8.39 5.57 -0.18
N ALA A 52 8.94 4.39 -0.40
CA ALA A 52 8.55 3.52 -1.49
C ALA A 52 7.06 3.13 -1.42
N GLY A 53 6.52 2.94 -0.21
CA GLY A 53 5.09 2.71 0.01
C GLY A 53 4.22 3.91 -0.39
N ALA A 54 4.69 5.14 -0.16
CA ALA A 54 3.98 6.34 -0.59
C ALA A 54 3.97 6.47 -2.12
N GLU A 55 5.12 6.30 -2.77
CA GLU A 55 5.22 6.32 -4.24
C GLU A 55 4.36 5.21 -4.88
N ALA A 56 4.36 4.00 -4.30
CA ALA A 56 3.51 2.90 -4.76
C ALA A 56 2.01 3.17 -4.55
N TYR A 57 1.65 3.90 -3.49
CA TYR A 57 0.26 4.28 -3.23
C TYR A 57 -0.24 5.31 -4.25
N GLU A 58 0.58 6.29 -4.63
CA GLU A 58 0.25 7.23 -5.72
C GLU A 58 -0.02 6.46 -7.03
N HIS A 59 0.86 5.54 -7.42
CA HIS A 59 0.63 4.69 -8.59
C HIS A 59 -0.62 3.82 -8.49
N PHE A 60 -0.96 3.38 -7.28
CA PHE A 60 -2.19 2.61 -7.05
C PHE A 60 -3.43 3.50 -7.18
N GLU A 61 -3.39 4.74 -6.72
CA GLU A 61 -4.47 5.71 -6.90
C GLU A 61 -4.71 6.01 -8.38
N ASP A 62 -3.64 6.17 -9.17
CA ASP A 62 -3.73 6.36 -10.62
C ASP A 62 -4.42 5.16 -11.29
N MET A 63 -3.97 3.93 -11.03
CA MET A 63 -4.62 2.73 -11.59
C MET A 63 -6.07 2.56 -11.10
N ALA A 64 -6.35 2.86 -9.83
CA ALA A 64 -7.70 2.78 -9.28
C ALA A 64 -8.64 3.82 -9.92
N ALA A 65 -8.12 5.01 -10.25
CA ALA A 65 -8.87 6.04 -10.97
C ALA A 65 -9.15 5.60 -12.41
N GLU A 66 -8.18 5.02 -13.11
CA GLU A 66 -8.38 4.44 -14.45
C GLU A 66 -9.44 3.35 -14.46
N VAL A 67 -9.34 2.36 -13.56
CA VAL A 67 -10.34 1.28 -13.44
C VAL A 67 -11.71 1.83 -13.06
N ARG A 68 -11.78 2.84 -12.17
CA ARG A 68 -13.04 3.49 -11.84
C ARG A 68 -13.63 4.18 -13.06
N ALA A 69 -12.82 4.91 -13.83
CA ALA A 69 -13.26 5.57 -15.05
C ALA A 69 -13.76 4.56 -16.10
N GLU A 70 -13.11 3.41 -16.24
CA GLU A 70 -13.58 2.30 -17.08
C GLU A 70 -14.92 1.72 -16.59
N MET A 71 -15.07 1.52 -15.28
CA MET A 71 -16.33 1.03 -14.68
C MET A 71 -17.46 2.07 -14.73
N SER A 72 -17.12 3.36 -14.69
CA SER A 72 -18.05 4.48 -14.74
C SER A 72 -18.17 5.10 -16.13
N GLY A 73 -17.85 4.34 -17.20
CA GLY A 73 -18.04 4.72 -18.60
C GLY A 73 -19.27 5.60 -18.81
N THR A 74 -19.04 6.70 -19.53
CA THR A 74 -19.59 8.05 -19.39
C THR A 74 -21.08 8.22 -19.77
N PRO A 75 -21.91 8.90 -18.93
CA PRO A 75 -23.17 9.52 -19.37
C PRO A 75 -22.98 10.69 -20.36
N GLU A 76 -21.77 11.26 -20.46
CA GLU A 76 -21.52 12.42 -21.34
C GLU A 76 -21.58 12.08 -22.84
N GLU A 77 -21.36 10.82 -23.23
CA GLU A 77 -21.59 10.40 -24.63
C GLU A 77 -23.08 10.34 -24.97
N ALA A 78 -23.95 10.16 -23.96
CA ALA A 78 -25.40 10.26 -24.11
C ALA A 78 -25.87 11.73 -24.20
N ALA A 79 -25.21 12.66 -23.50
CA ALA A 79 -25.56 14.08 -23.54
C ALA A 79 -25.21 14.74 -24.89
N THR A 80 -24.08 14.37 -25.51
CA THR A 80 -23.75 14.83 -26.87
C THR A 80 -24.65 14.22 -27.95
N ALA A 81 -25.23 13.04 -27.72
CA ALA A 81 -26.20 12.43 -28.63
C ALA A 81 -27.57 13.15 -28.58
N GLU A 82 -28.00 13.62 -27.41
CA GLU A 82 -29.27 14.33 -27.23
C GLU A 82 -29.26 15.76 -27.81
N ASP A 83 -28.13 16.47 -27.81
CA ASP A 83 -28.00 17.82 -28.37
C ASP A 83 -28.10 17.83 -29.92
N THR A 84 -27.52 16.83 -30.59
CA THR A 84 -27.70 16.65 -32.05
C THR A 84 -29.12 16.25 -32.45
N ALA A 85 -29.90 15.64 -31.55
CA ALA A 85 -31.29 15.26 -31.83
C ALA A 85 -32.26 16.44 -31.70
N HIS A 86 -31.90 17.50 -30.97
CA HIS A 86 -32.73 18.70 -30.80
C HIS A 86 -32.45 19.79 -31.85
N ALA A 87 -31.32 19.71 -32.57
CA ALA A 87 -30.89 20.68 -33.58
C ALA A 87 -31.39 20.41 -35.02
N ALA A 88 -32.49 19.66 -35.20
CA ALA A 88 -33.19 19.55 -36.48
C ALA A 88 -34.46 20.43 -36.48
N PRO A 89 -34.37 21.75 -36.78
CA PRO A 89 -35.55 22.57 -36.96
C PRO A 89 -36.20 22.22 -38.31
N ASP A 90 -37.45 21.76 -38.22
CA ASP A 90 -38.57 22.23 -39.03
C ASP A 90 -38.22 22.76 -40.43
N ALA A 91 -38.13 21.85 -41.40
CA ALA A 91 -38.17 22.19 -42.82
C ALA A 91 -39.24 21.33 -43.51
N ALA A 92 -40.50 21.65 -43.23
CA ALA A 92 -41.63 21.15 -44.01
C ALA A 92 -41.69 21.87 -45.38
N PRO A 93 -41.62 21.17 -46.52
CA PRO A 93 -42.02 21.75 -47.80
C PRO A 93 -43.55 21.69 -47.90
N GLY A 94 -44.22 22.84 -47.84
CA GLY A 94 -45.64 22.95 -48.13
C GLY A 94 -45.93 22.61 -49.60
N PRO A 95 -46.97 21.81 -49.92
CA PRO A 95 -47.32 21.55 -51.31
C PRO A 95 -48.09 22.74 -51.89
N ASP A 96 -47.46 23.34 -52.89
CA ASP A 96 -48.02 24.30 -53.83
C ASP A 96 -49.26 23.69 -54.53
N ARG A 97 -50.39 24.40 -54.53
CA ARG A 97 -51.60 24.05 -55.28
C ARG A 97 -51.95 25.24 -56.17
N ALA A 98 -51.80 25.02 -57.47
CA ALA A 98 -52.19 25.86 -58.59
C ALA A 98 -53.70 26.13 -58.66
#